data_AF-A0ABD1DAK4-F1
#
_entry.id   AF-A0ABD1DAK4-F1
#
_cell.length_a   1.000
_cell.length_b   1.000
_cell.length_c   1.000
_cell.angle_alpha   90.00
_cell.angle_beta   90.00
_cell.angle_gamma   90.00
#
_symmetry.space_group_name_H-M   'P 1'
#
loop_
_entity.id
_entity.type
_entity.pdbx_description
1 polymer ?
#
loop_
_entity_poly.entity_id
_entity_poly.type
_entity_poly.pdbx_seq_one_letter_code
_entity_poly.pdbx_strand_id
1 'polypeptide(L)'
;MSDGDKTMYGTTLSLESIKVIAESIGVGSLLDDAAKELADDVSIKLKQIVQDAAKFMHHSKRMKMSIADIDHSLKVRNIEPQYGFVSPDFIPFRFASGGGRELHFIEEKEIDLAEVIQTAPPKIPLDITLRAHWLCVDGVQPTIPENPPPLSKDVQALDSVNPVNKLDKAHIKDTTGKP
;
A
#
# COMPACT_ATOMS: atom_id res chain seq x y z
N MET A 1 -12.64 29.08 -6.69
CA MET A 1 -13.17 27.95 -5.91
C MET A 1 -12.57 26.71 -6.54
N SER A 2 -11.65 26.08 -5.81
CA SER A 2 -10.84 24.96 -6.26
C SER A 2 -11.69 23.74 -6.59
N ASP A 3 -11.28 22.97 -7.60
CA ASP A 3 -11.75 21.63 -7.99
C ASP A 3 -11.60 20.55 -6.89
N GLY A 4 -11.84 20.91 -5.63
CA GLY A 4 -11.68 20.05 -4.44
C GLY A 4 -12.94 19.30 -4.02
N ASP A 5 -14.09 19.59 -4.65
CA ASP A 5 -15.39 19.00 -4.32
C ASP A 5 -15.95 18.09 -5.43
N LYS A 6 -15.07 17.41 -6.18
CA LYS A 6 -15.49 16.19 -6.90
C LYS A 6 -15.64 15.07 -5.87
N THR A 7 -16.84 15.01 -5.29
CA THR A 7 -17.47 13.84 -4.67
C THR A 7 -16.56 12.62 -4.49
N MET A 8 -16.13 12.37 -3.25
CA MET A 8 -15.63 11.08 -2.74
C MET A 8 -16.72 9.96 -2.77
N TYR A 9 -17.62 10.01 -3.74
CA TYR A 9 -18.71 9.06 -3.97
C TYR A 9 -18.74 8.75 -5.47
N GLY A 10 -17.91 7.82 -5.94
CA GLY A 10 -18.04 7.39 -7.33
C GLY A 10 -16.81 6.79 -8.00
N THR A 11 -15.85 6.21 -7.28
CA THR A 11 -14.89 5.33 -7.95
C THR A 11 -15.64 4.07 -8.37
N THR A 12 -16.04 4.04 -9.64
CA THR A 12 -16.62 2.89 -10.33
C THR A 12 -15.62 2.39 -11.37
N LEU A 13 -15.62 1.09 -11.62
CA LEU A 13 -14.83 0.52 -12.71
C LEU A 13 -15.31 1.07 -14.05
N SER A 14 -14.39 1.23 -15.00
CA SER A 14 -14.75 1.71 -16.34
C SER A 14 -15.62 0.66 -17.06
N LEU A 15 -16.61 1.12 -17.81
CA LEU A 15 -17.45 0.24 -18.63
C LEU A 15 -16.61 -0.51 -19.67
N GLU A 16 -15.56 0.11 -20.18
CA GLU A 16 -14.62 -0.49 -21.12
C GLU A 16 -13.89 -1.68 -20.50
N SER A 17 -13.45 -1.59 -19.23
CA SER A 17 -12.84 -2.72 -18.53
C SER A 17 -13.79 -3.92 -18.42
N ILE A 18 -15.07 -3.69 -18.12
CA ILE A 18 -16.07 -4.78 -18.05
C ILE A 18 -16.31 -5.41 -19.43
N LYS A 19 -16.37 -4.59 -20.48
CA LYS A 19 -16.52 -5.08 -21.86
C LYS A 19 -15.31 -5.90 -22.32
N VAL A 20 -14.09 -5.47 -22.00
CA VAL A 20 -12.85 -6.21 -22.32
C VAL A 20 -12.81 -7.56 -21.60
N ILE A 21 -13.27 -7.63 -20.34
CA ILE A 21 -13.40 -8.90 -19.60
C ILE A 21 -14.50 -9.78 -20.22
N ALA A 22 -15.60 -9.20 -20.72
CA ALA A 22 -16.63 -9.97 -21.42
C ALA A 22 -16.10 -10.55 -22.75
N GLU A 23 -15.35 -9.75 -23.52
CA GLU A 23 -14.68 -10.18 -24.75
C GLU A 23 -13.71 -11.35 -24.50
N SER A 24 -12.99 -11.36 -23.36
CA SER A 24 -12.05 -12.44 -23.02
C SER A 24 -12.72 -13.79 -22.74
N ILE A 25 -13.99 -13.77 -22.35
CA ILE A 25 -14.83 -14.97 -22.14
C ILE A 25 -15.57 -15.36 -23.44
N GLY A 26 -15.41 -14.59 -24.52
CA GLY A 26 -16.06 -14.81 -25.81
C GLY A 26 -17.42 -14.12 -25.97
N VAL A 27 -17.78 -13.21 -25.07
CA VAL A 27 -19.01 -12.40 -25.17
C VAL A 27 -18.68 -11.10 -25.92
N GLY A 28 -18.93 -11.10 -27.23
CA GLY A 28 -18.49 -10.02 -28.12
C GLY A 28 -19.25 -8.69 -28.06
N SER A 29 -20.48 -8.67 -27.52
CA SER A 29 -21.26 -7.43 -27.44
C SER A 29 -22.12 -7.38 -26.17
N LEU A 30 -21.55 -6.84 -25.09
CA LEU A 30 -22.28 -6.54 -23.86
C LEU A 30 -22.98 -5.18 -23.99
N LEU A 31 -24.29 -5.14 -23.70
CA LEU A 31 -25.08 -3.91 -23.67
C LEU A 31 -24.53 -2.93 -22.63
N ASP A 32 -24.54 -1.63 -22.94
CA ASP A 32 -24.00 -0.57 -22.08
C ASP A 32 -24.67 -0.52 -20.71
N ASP A 33 -25.99 -0.72 -20.66
CA ASP A 33 -26.74 -0.76 -19.41
C ASP A 33 -26.32 -1.95 -18.52
N ALA A 34 -26.11 -3.12 -19.12
CA ALA A 34 -25.66 -4.31 -18.40
C ALA A 34 -24.20 -4.15 -17.91
N ALA A 35 -23.33 -3.56 -18.73
CA ALA A 35 -21.96 -3.26 -18.35
C ALA A 35 -21.89 -2.26 -17.18
N LYS A 36 -22.81 -1.28 -17.16
CA LYS A 36 -22.90 -0.29 -16.09
C LYS A 36 -23.28 -0.91 -14.76
N GLU A 37 -24.36 -1.71 -14.73
CA GLU A 37 -24.83 -2.38 -13.52
C GLU A 37 -23.76 -3.34 -12.97
N LEU A 38 -23.06 -4.07 -13.84
CA LEU A 38 -21.94 -4.94 -13.44
C LEU A 38 -20.76 -4.12 -12.88
N ALA A 39 -20.42 -3.00 -13.50
CA ALA A 39 -19.36 -2.13 -13.00
C ALA A 39 -19.68 -1.61 -11.59
N ASP A 40 -20.92 -1.21 -11.35
CA ASP A 40 -21.39 -0.71 -10.05
C ASP A 40 -21.39 -1.81 -8.98
N ASP A 41 -21.91 -3.00 -9.28
CA ASP A 41 -21.92 -4.14 -8.36
C ASP A 41 -20.50 -4.59 -7.97
N VAL A 42 -19.59 -4.74 -8.95
CA VAL A 42 -18.19 -5.13 -8.69
C VAL A 42 -17.48 -4.05 -7.87
N SER A 43 -17.75 -2.77 -8.14
CA SER A 43 -17.15 -1.66 -7.39
C SER A 43 -17.59 -1.66 -5.93
N ILE A 44 -18.86 -2.00 -5.65
CA ILE A 44 -19.37 -2.13 -4.28
C ILE A 44 -18.70 -3.33 -3.57
N LYS A 45 -18.60 -4.48 -4.24
CA LYS A 45 -17.93 -5.67 -3.69
C LYS A 45 -16.46 -5.41 -3.37
N LEU A 46 -15.75 -4.70 -4.25
CA LEU A 46 -14.35 -4.33 -4.01
C LEU A 46 -14.21 -3.42 -2.79
N LYS A 47 -15.06 -2.40 -2.66
CA LYS A 47 -15.07 -1.49 -1.49
C LYS A 47 -15.33 -2.24 -0.19
N GLN A 48 -16.24 -3.21 -0.22
CA GLN A 48 -16.54 -4.07 0.92
C GLN A 48 -15.34 -4.93 1.34
N ILE A 49 -14.61 -5.53 0.38
CA ILE A 49 -13.39 -6.31 0.65
C ILE A 49 -12.31 -5.41 1.29
N VAL A 50 -12.11 -4.21 0.74
CA VAL A 50 -11.14 -3.23 1.25
C VAL A 50 -11.51 -2.75 2.65
N GLN A 51 -12.80 -2.53 2.92
CA GLN A 51 -13.27 -2.13 4.24
C GLN A 51 -12.99 -3.21 5.30
N ASP A 52 -13.21 -4.48 4.96
CA ASP A 52 -12.91 -5.60 5.87
C ASP A 52 -11.40 -5.78 6.07
N ALA A 53 -10.60 -5.64 5.01
CA ALA A 53 -9.14 -5.63 5.10
C ALA A 53 -8.63 -4.50 6.01
N ALA A 54 -9.23 -3.30 5.94
CA ALA A 54 -8.90 -2.20 6.83
C ALA A 54 -9.19 -2.52 8.31
N LYS A 55 -10.23 -3.31 8.62
CA LYS A 55 -10.49 -3.77 9.99
C LYS A 55 -9.37 -4.68 10.50
N PHE A 56 -8.89 -5.62 9.67
CA PHE A 56 -7.74 -6.48 10.02
C PHE A 56 -6.44 -5.67 10.22
N MET A 57 -6.21 -4.67 9.37
CA MET A 57 -5.07 -3.75 9.50
C MET A 57 -5.09 -2.99 10.83
N HIS A 58 -6.23 -2.39 11.19
CA HIS A 58 -6.38 -1.66 12.45
C HIS A 58 -6.29 -2.58 13.67
N HIS A 59 -6.88 -3.77 13.61
CA HIS A 59 -6.77 -4.76 14.69
C HIS A 59 -5.32 -5.25 14.89
N SER A 60 -4.54 -5.29 13.81
CA SER A 60 -3.10 -5.58 13.84
C SER A 60 -2.23 -4.40 14.33
N LYS A 61 -2.83 -3.27 14.73
CA LYS A 61 -2.14 -2.03 15.15
C LYS A 61 -1.20 -1.46 14.07
N ARG A 62 -1.51 -1.70 12.79
CA ARG A 62 -0.75 -1.19 11.64
C ARG A 62 -1.51 -0.04 10.97
N MET A 63 -0.75 0.87 10.35
CA MET A 63 -1.30 1.96 9.52
C MET A 63 -1.20 1.68 8.02
N LYS A 64 -0.37 0.71 7.63
CA LYS A 64 -0.21 0.26 6.24
C LYS A 64 -0.92 -1.08 6.06
N MET A 65 -1.80 -1.15 5.06
CA MET A 65 -2.47 -2.38 4.66
C MET A 65 -1.46 -3.32 3.99
N SER A 66 -1.49 -4.57 4.39
CA SER A 66 -0.67 -5.65 3.84
C SER A 66 -1.52 -6.60 3.01
N ILE A 67 -0.88 -7.40 2.16
CA ILE A 67 -1.55 -8.43 1.34
C ILE A 67 -2.31 -9.42 2.24
N ALA A 68 -1.71 -9.79 3.37
CA ALA A 68 -2.34 -10.66 4.35
C ALA A 68 -3.68 -10.11 4.86
N ASP A 69 -3.86 -8.78 4.98
CA ASP A 69 -5.14 -8.21 5.44
C ASP A 69 -6.27 -8.45 4.42
N ILE A 70 -5.93 -8.43 3.13
CA ILE A 70 -6.86 -8.73 2.03
C ILE A 70 -7.16 -10.23 2.01
N ASP A 71 -6.15 -11.09 2.19
CA ASP A 71 -6.35 -12.54 2.26
C ASP A 71 -7.30 -12.95 3.41
N HIS A 72 -7.15 -12.32 4.58
CA HIS A 72 -8.08 -12.52 5.69
C HIS A 72 -9.50 -12.05 5.35
N SER A 73 -9.64 -10.92 4.65
CA SER A 73 -10.93 -10.41 4.17
C SER A 73 -11.61 -11.38 3.20
N LEU A 74 -10.88 -11.92 2.23
CA LEU A 74 -11.37 -12.93 1.28
C LEU A 74 -11.81 -14.20 2.00
N LYS A 75 -11.00 -14.68 2.96
CA LYS A 75 -11.31 -15.88 3.75
C LYS A 75 -12.60 -15.74 4.56
N VAL A 76 -12.83 -14.58 5.19
CA VAL A 76 -14.07 -14.33 5.95
C VAL A 76 -15.31 -14.30 5.06
N ARG A 77 -15.15 -13.86 3.81
CA ARG A 77 -16.22 -13.81 2.81
C ARG A 77 -16.43 -15.13 2.07
N ASN A 78 -15.68 -16.19 2.41
CA ASN A 78 -15.66 -17.47 1.69
C ASN A 78 -15.33 -17.31 0.20
N ILE A 79 -14.48 -16.34 -0.14
CA ILE A 79 -13.94 -16.17 -1.48
C ILE A 79 -12.60 -16.92 -1.54
N GLU A 80 -12.32 -17.54 -2.68
CA GLU A 80 -11.04 -18.23 -2.89
C GLU A 80 -9.87 -17.26 -2.74
N PRO A 81 -8.81 -17.64 -2.01
CA PRO A 81 -7.64 -16.79 -1.83
C PRO A 81 -6.84 -16.67 -3.13
N GLN A 82 -6.23 -15.51 -3.34
CA GLN A 82 -5.42 -15.25 -4.53
C GLN A 82 -3.96 -15.63 -4.26
N TYR A 83 -3.43 -16.58 -5.01
CA TYR A 83 -2.04 -17.02 -4.87
C TYR A 83 -1.10 -16.19 -5.74
N GLY A 84 0.20 -16.18 -5.38
CA GLY A 84 1.25 -15.52 -6.16
C GLY A 84 1.64 -14.10 -5.72
N PHE A 85 0.95 -13.53 -4.73
CA PHE A 85 1.23 -12.18 -4.22
C PHE A 85 2.18 -12.18 -3.01
N VAL A 86 3.38 -12.75 -3.20
CA VAL A 86 4.38 -12.91 -2.13
C VAL A 86 5.73 -12.26 -2.46
N SER A 87 5.89 -11.75 -3.68
CA SER A 87 7.14 -11.09 -4.07
C SER A 87 7.36 -9.81 -3.26
N PRO A 88 8.52 -9.66 -2.59
CA PRO A 88 8.89 -8.39 -1.95
C PRO A 88 9.26 -7.32 -2.97
N ASP A 89 9.55 -7.72 -4.22
CA ASP A 89 10.02 -6.83 -5.26
C ASP A 89 8.86 -6.06 -5.89
N PHE A 90 9.11 -4.79 -6.19
CA PHE A 90 8.16 -3.97 -6.92
C PHE A 90 8.02 -4.47 -8.37
N ILE A 91 6.80 -4.85 -8.74
CA ILE A 91 6.47 -5.32 -10.10
C ILE A 91 5.86 -4.14 -10.88
N PRO A 92 6.60 -3.53 -11.82
CA PRO A 92 6.10 -2.36 -12.55
C PRO A 92 5.01 -2.75 -13.56
N PHE A 93 3.94 -1.96 -13.63
CA PHE A 93 3.00 -2.02 -14.74
C PHE A 93 3.68 -1.46 -16.00
N ARG A 94 3.64 -2.22 -17.10
CA ARG A 94 4.10 -1.76 -18.41
C ARG A 94 2.91 -1.37 -19.28
N PHE A 95 3.13 -0.38 -20.12
CA PHE A 95 2.16 0.13 -21.07
C PHE A 95 2.55 -0.32 -22.49
N ALA A 96 1.60 -0.86 -23.22
CA ALA A 96 1.70 -1.10 -24.65
C ALA A 96 0.52 -0.43 -25.36
N SER A 97 0.81 0.30 -26.44
CA SER A 97 -0.19 0.87 -27.34
C SER A 97 -0.03 0.25 -28.72
N GLY A 98 -1.08 -0.39 -29.22
CA GLY A 98 -1.08 -1.06 -30.51
C GLY A 98 -2.51 -1.25 -31.02
N GLY A 99 -2.75 -0.98 -32.31
CA GLY A 99 -4.06 -1.19 -32.94
C GLY A 99 -5.19 -0.27 -32.43
N GLY A 100 -4.86 0.87 -31.83
CA GLY A 100 -5.84 1.85 -31.33
C GLY A 100 -6.41 1.54 -29.93
N ARG A 101 -5.88 0.54 -29.22
CA ARG A 101 -6.19 0.26 -27.81
C ARG A 101 -4.95 0.42 -26.94
N GLU A 102 -5.16 0.89 -25.72
CA GLU A 102 -4.14 1.04 -24.70
C GLU A 102 -4.24 -0.11 -23.69
N LEU A 103 -3.15 -0.82 -23.46
CA LEU A 103 -3.13 -1.98 -22.57
C LEU A 103 -2.00 -1.85 -21.54
N HIS A 104 -2.33 -2.22 -20.31
CA HIS A 104 -1.36 -2.38 -19.24
C HIS A 104 -1.16 -3.87 -18.99
N PHE A 105 0.09 -4.30 -18.90
CA PHE A 105 0.43 -5.69 -18.60
C PHE A 105 1.60 -5.77 -17.62
N ILE A 106 1.71 -6.93 -16.98
CA ILE A 106 2.84 -7.28 -16.13
C ILE A 106 3.78 -8.13 -16.97
N GLU A 107 5.04 -7.73 -17.08
CA GLU A 107 6.05 -8.57 -17.72
C GLU A 107 6.46 -9.68 -16.75
N GLU A 108 6.23 -10.92 -17.15
CA GLU A 108 6.72 -12.09 -16.44
C GLU A 108 8.09 -12.46 -17.00
N LYS A 109 9.14 -12.10 -16.26
CA LYS A 109 10.52 -12.48 -16.62
C LYS A 109 10.76 -13.93 -16.19
N GLU A 110 11.17 -14.76 -17.15
CA GLU A 110 11.63 -16.12 -16.85
C GLU A 110 12.92 -16.06 -16.01
N ILE A 111 12.97 -16.89 -14.97
CA ILE A 111 14.10 -16.98 -14.05
C ILE A 111 14.77 -18.33 -14.25
N ASP A 112 16.10 -18.35 -14.32
CA ASP A 112 16.87 -19.60 -14.34
C ASP A 112 16.86 -20.25 -12.95
N LEU A 113 16.40 -21.49 -12.88
CA LEU A 113 16.37 -22.28 -11.66
C LEU A 113 17.78 -22.47 -11.07
N ALA A 114 18.82 -22.52 -11.91
CA ALA A 114 20.19 -22.63 -11.43
C ALA A 114 20.63 -21.38 -10.64
N GLU A 115 20.20 -20.20 -11.06
CA GLU A 115 20.47 -18.92 -10.37
C GLU A 115 19.75 -18.87 -9.01
N VAL A 116 18.50 -19.33 -8.96
CA VAL A 116 17.71 -19.37 -7.71
C VAL A 116 18.38 -20.28 -6.66
N ILE A 117 18.90 -21.43 -7.08
CA ILE A 117 19.58 -22.37 -6.18
C ILE A 117 20.91 -21.79 -5.67
N GLN A 118 21.61 -21.01 -6.48
CA GLN A 118 22.89 -20.39 -6.12
C GLN A 118 22.73 -19.10 -5.29
N THR A 119 21.52 -18.57 -5.18
CA THR A 119 21.25 -17.33 -4.43
C THR A 119 21.55 -17.53 -2.95
N ALA A 120 22.33 -16.62 -2.38
CA ALA A 120 22.66 -16.66 -0.96
C ALA A 120 21.41 -16.49 -0.08
N PRO A 121 21.31 -17.20 1.05
CA PRO A 121 20.16 -17.09 1.94
C PRO A 121 20.05 -15.66 2.52
N PRO A 122 18.82 -15.16 2.73
CA PRO A 122 18.63 -13.84 3.31
C PRO A 122 19.15 -13.79 4.74
N LYS A 123 19.65 -12.62 5.16
CA LYS A 123 20.09 -12.40 6.53
C LYS A 123 18.88 -12.44 7.46
N ILE A 124 19.00 -13.22 8.53
CA ILE A 124 17.96 -13.34 9.54
C ILE A 124 18.06 -12.13 10.48
N PRO A 125 16.95 -11.43 10.76
CA PRO A 125 16.95 -10.34 11.73
C PRO A 125 17.23 -10.86 13.15
N LEU A 126 17.69 -9.96 14.02
CA LEU A 126 17.83 -10.27 15.44
C LEU A 126 16.47 -10.56 16.08
N ASP A 127 16.50 -11.38 17.13
CA ASP A 127 15.30 -11.71 17.88
C ASP A 127 14.72 -10.48 18.62
N ILE A 128 13.43 -10.55 18.94
CA ILE A 128 12.68 -9.46 19.56
C ILE A 128 13.17 -9.27 21.00
N THR A 129 13.65 -8.07 21.32
CA THR A 129 14.06 -7.69 22.68
C THR A 129 13.34 -6.41 23.13
N LEU A 130 13.04 -6.31 24.42
CA LEU A 130 12.42 -5.12 25.01
C LEU A 130 13.49 -4.27 25.70
N ARG A 131 13.54 -2.98 25.36
CA ARG A 131 14.35 -1.98 26.05
C ARG A 131 13.44 -0.97 26.73
N ALA A 132 13.53 -0.85 28.04
CA ALA A 132 12.80 0.15 28.82
C ALA A 132 13.65 1.42 29.02
N HIS A 133 12.98 2.58 29.01
CA HIS A 133 13.56 3.87 29.39
C HIS A 133 12.47 4.76 30.01
N TRP A 134 12.87 5.80 30.74
CA TRP A 134 11.93 6.75 31.32
C TRP A 134 11.48 7.77 30.27
N LEU A 135 10.19 7.72 29.89
CA LEU A 135 9.59 8.75 29.05
C LEU A 135 9.34 10.06 29.81
N CYS A 136 9.04 9.96 31.12
CA CYS A 136 8.67 11.08 31.97
C CYS A 136 9.01 10.77 33.44
N VAL A 137 9.51 11.78 34.16
CA VAL A 137 9.74 11.78 35.60
C VAL A 137 9.06 13.03 36.16
N ASP A 138 8.10 12.87 37.07
CA ASP A 138 7.34 13.97 37.69
C ASP A 138 6.72 14.97 36.70
N GLY A 139 6.23 14.48 35.55
CA GLY A 139 5.63 15.32 34.50
C GLY A 139 6.66 15.97 33.56
N VAL A 140 7.96 15.80 33.79
CA VAL A 140 9.04 16.32 32.96
C VAL A 140 9.68 15.20 32.13
N GLN A 141 9.81 15.41 30.82
CA GLN A 141 10.50 14.48 29.93
C GLN A 141 12.02 14.61 30.12
N PRO A 142 12.74 13.57 30.58
CA PRO A 142 14.18 13.64 30.76
C PRO A 142 14.90 13.70 29.41
N THR A 143 16.00 14.44 29.36
CA THR A 143 16.84 14.62 28.18
C THR A 143 17.79 13.44 27.98
N ILE A 144 17.24 12.27 27.64
CA ILE A 144 17.99 11.08 27.23
C ILE A 144 17.91 10.88 25.71
N PRO A 145 18.87 10.19 25.08
CA PRO A 145 18.89 10.00 23.62
C PRO A 145 17.62 9.34 23.04
N GLU A 146 16.93 8.53 23.83
CA GLU A 146 15.70 7.83 23.44
C GLU A 146 14.47 8.75 23.37
N ASN A 147 14.50 9.87 24.11
CA ASN A 147 13.39 10.82 24.14
C ASN A 147 13.55 11.87 23.02
N PRO A 148 12.43 12.37 22.45
CA PRO A 148 12.49 13.47 21.51
C PRO A 148 13.13 14.71 22.17
N PRO A 149 13.87 15.52 21.40
CA PRO A 149 14.46 16.75 21.92
C PRO A 149 13.35 17.71 22.42
N PRO A 150 13.62 18.51 23.46
CA PRO A 150 12.68 19.50 23.96
C PRO A 150 12.45 20.56 22.88
N LEU A 151 11.36 20.40 22.14
CA LEU A 151 10.87 21.30 21.11
C LEU A 151 9.52 21.86 21.59
N SER A 152 9.17 23.07 21.17
CA SER A 152 7.85 23.61 21.48
C SER A 152 6.75 22.72 20.88
N LYS A 153 5.60 22.66 21.54
CA LYS A 153 4.45 21.83 21.10
C LYS A 153 4.07 22.11 19.65
N ASP A 154 4.15 23.37 19.22
CA ASP A 154 3.87 23.79 17.84
C ASP A 154 4.85 23.16 16.86
N VAL A 155 6.14 23.18 17.17
CA VAL A 155 7.20 22.60 16.32
C VAL A 155 7.10 21.07 16.30
N GLN A 156 6.74 20.43 17.41
CA GLN A 156 6.50 18.99 17.45
C GLN A 156 5.27 18.57 16.64
N ALA A 157 4.19 19.35 16.67
CA ALA A 157 3.00 19.12 15.87
C ALA A 157 3.33 19.23 14.37
N LEU A 158 4.03 20.29 13.96
CA LEU A 158 4.50 20.51 12.58
C LEU A 158 5.40 19.39 12.06
N ASP A 159 6.32 18.85 12.89
CA ASP A 159 7.21 17.73 12.51
C ASP A 159 6.49 16.36 12.51
N SER A 160 5.35 16.23 13.21
CA SER A 160 4.58 14.97 13.28
C SER A 160 3.59 14.83 12.12
N VAL A 161 3.11 15.95 11.58
CA VAL A 161 2.14 15.95 10.46
C VAL A 161 2.79 15.84 9.08
N ASN A 162 4.09 16.12 8.96
CA ASN A 162 4.80 16.10 7.67
C ASN A 162 6.13 15.32 7.76
N PRO A 163 6.16 14.05 7.30
CA PRO A 163 7.40 13.26 7.27
C PRO A 163 8.47 13.83 6.31
N VAL A 164 8.09 14.72 5.39
CA VAL A 164 9.02 15.41 4.45
C VAL A 164 9.97 16.37 5.19
N ASN A 165 9.49 17.07 6.22
CA ASN A 165 10.31 18.02 7.00
C ASN A 165 11.47 17.33 7.76
N LYS A 166 11.34 16.03 8.07
CA LYS A 166 12.41 15.24 8.68
C LYS A 166 13.53 14.90 7.69
N LEU A 167 13.22 14.80 6.38
CA LEU A 167 14.21 14.52 5.34
C LEU A 167 15.07 15.76 5.05
N ASP A 168 14.47 16.95 5.03
CA ASP A 168 15.20 18.21 4.82
C ASP A 168 16.18 18.52 5.98
N LYS A 169 15.80 18.19 7.22
CA LYS A 169 16.68 18.35 8.40
C LYS A 169 17.84 17.35 8.43
N ALA A 170 17.68 16.17 7.83
CA ALA A 170 18.75 15.17 7.75
C ALA A 170 19.90 15.64 6.85
N HIS A 171 19.58 16.38 5.77
CA HIS A 171 20.60 16.85 4.83
C HIS A 171 21.55 17.91 5.43
N ILE A 172 21.13 18.61 6.50
CA ILE A 172 21.92 19.69 7.13
C ILE A 172 22.86 19.14 8.22
N LYS A 173 22.57 17.99 8.84
CA LYS A 173 23.36 17.46 9.97
C LYS A 173 24.64 16.71 9.57
N ASP A 174 24.78 16.31 8.31
CA ASP A 174 25.98 15.58 7.84
C ASP A 174 27.16 16.50 7.45
N THR A 175 27.02 17.82 7.51
CA THR A 175 28.08 18.77 7.09
C THR A 175 28.87 19.43 8.22
N THR A 176 28.57 19.15 9.49
CA THR A 176 29.36 19.70 10.61
C THR A 176 30.13 18.58 11.32
N GLY A 177 31.27 18.28 10.73
CA GLY A 177 32.28 17.37 11.26
C GLY A 177 32.83 17.79 12.62
N LYS A 178 33.24 16.75 13.35
CA LYS A 178 34.09 16.75 14.55
C LYS A 178 35.34 17.60 14.38
N PRO A 179 35.92 18.04 15.51
CA PRO A 179 37.11 17.37 16.02
C PRO A 179 36.83 16.42 17.20
#